data_AF-A0A2N6FYH1-F1
#
_entry.id   AF-A0A2N6FYH1-F1
#
_cell.length_a   1.000
_cell.length_b   1.000
_cell.length_c   1.000
_cell.angle_alpha   90.00
_cell.angle_beta   90.00
_cell.angle_gamma   90.00
#
_symmetry.space_group_name_H-M   'P 1'
#
loop_
_entity.id
_entity.type
_entity.pdbx_description
1 polymer ?
#
loop_
_entity_poly.entity_id
_entity_poly.type
_entity_poly.pdbx_seq_one_letter_code
_entity_poly.pdbx_strand_id
1 'polypeptide(L)'
;MARKYISQADLAAFCGCEQPYISQLKREGVFDDVLDTNGKFLRSRSTEYAKIYEDRKDLSREPQREANQRKKNSGEISQGKNDVAGLTNTSKSFGMFDVSYLGAEAQVELTTLIEEGGKKSAVQKIQIKDAFIESKKKENEFKKEIGVLIELEEAEAVMELILSNMKNKMYNTPHLLKAKFPKITKEQVEYLYMLIDEAFSEFNKYGLDERSDAD
;
A
#
# COMPACT_ATOMS: atom_id res chain seq x y z
N MET A 1 0.20 41.26 -36.44
CA MET A 1 -1.17 40.78 -36.80
C MET A 1 -1.47 39.55 -35.98
N ALA A 2 -2.57 39.52 -35.21
CA ALA A 2 -2.96 38.34 -34.44
C ALA A 2 -3.43 37.22 -35.40
N ARG A 3 -3.01 35.97 -35.15
CA ARG A 3 -3.44 34.82 -35.94
C ARG A 3 -4.97 34.66 -35.82
N LYS A 4 -5.66 34.55 -36.97
CA LYS A 4 -7.13 34.39 -37.05
C LYS A 4 -7.63 33.15 -36.29
N TYR A 5 -6.81 32.09 -36.25
CA TYR A 5 -7.15 30.82 -35.61
C TYR A 5 -6.35 30.61 -34.33
N ILE A 6 -6.95 29.90 -33.37
CA ILE A 6 -6.30 29.44 -32.14
C ILE A 6 -6.03 27.93 -32.26
N SER A 7 -4.87 27.47 -31.82
CA SER A 7 -4.56 26.03 -31.82
C SER A 7 -5.28 25.34 -30.64
N GLN A 8 -5.45 24.02 -30.71
CA GLN A 8 -6.01 23.26 -29.59
C GLN A 8 -5.16 23.37 -28.32
N ALA A 9 -3.83 23.47 -28.47
CA ALA A 9 -2.92 23.64 -27.34
C ALA A 9 -3.06 25.02 -26.70
N ASP A 10 -3.18 26.07 -27.52
CA ASP A 10 -3.40 27.44 -27.03
C ASP A 10 -4.78 27.60 -26.36
N LEU A 11 -5.81 26.93 -26.91
CA LEU A 11 -7.15 26.93 -26.33
C LEU A 11 -7.18 26.14 -25.01
N ALA A 12 -6.47 25.00 -24.95
CA ALA A 12 -6.36 24.21 -23.73
C ALA A 12 -5.65 25.00 -22.61
N ALA A 13 -4.58 25.71 -22.95
CA ALA A 13 -3.90 26.62 -22.03
C ALA A 13 -4.82 27.75 -21.55
N PHE A 14 -5.64 28.32 -22.45
CA PHE A 14 -6.63 29.34 -22.10
C PHE A 14 -7.72 28.83 -21.16
N CYS A 15 -8.18 27.58 -21.34
CA CYS A 15 -9.21 26.94 -20.51
C CYS A 15 -8.65 26.22 -19.26
N GLY A 16 -7.33 26.24 -19.03
CA GLY A 16 -6.70 25.57 -17.90
C GLY A 16 -6.81 24.03 -17.94
N CYS A 17 -6.80 23.43 -19.13
CA CYS A 17 -6.90 21.98 -19.33
C CYS A 17 -5.79 21.43 -20.26
N GLU A 18 -5.68 20.11 -20.37
CA GLU A 18 -4.72 19.49 -21.28
C GLU A 18 -5.28 19.40 -22.72
N GLN A 19 -4.42 19.60 -23.73
CA GLN A 19 -4.78 19.52 -25.15
C GLN A 19 -5.59 18.27 -25.57
N PRO A 20 -5.30 17.05 -25.04
CA PRO A 20 -6.08 15.86 -25.39
C PRO A 20 -7.56 16.00 -25.04
N TYR A 21 -7.88 16.75 -23.98
CA TYR A 21 -9.26 16.96 -23.53
C TYR A 21 -10.05 17.84 -24.50
N ILE A 22 -9.47 18.95 -24.97
CA ILE A 22 -10.07 19.77 -26.05
C ILE A 22 -10.23 18.97 -27.34
N SER A 23 -9.31 18.05 -27.62
CA SER A 23 -9.38 17.16 -28.80
C SER A 23 -10.52 16.14 -28.68
N GLN A 24 -10.77 15.63 -27.47
CA GLN A 24 -11.89 14.76 -27.16
C GLN A 24 -13.23 15.51 -27.31
N LEU A 25 -13.37 16.69 -26.70
CA LEU A 25 -14.59 17.51 -26.81
C LEU A 25 -14.91 17.87 -28.26
N LYS A 26 -13.87 18.16 -29.07
CA LYS A 26 -14.05 18.36 -30.52
C LYS A 26 -14.54 17.09 -31.23
N ARG A 27 -14.08 15.90 -30.85
CA ARG A 27 -14.51 14.63 -31.44
C ARG A 27 -15.94 14.26 -31.06
N GLU A 28 -16.36 14.67 -29.86
CA GLU A 28 -17.72 14.50 -29.35
C GLU A 28 -18.71 15.53 -29.94
N GLY A 29 -18.26 16.39 -30.86
CA GLY A 29 -19.10 17.38 -31.53
C GLY A 29 -19.48 18.59 -30.66
N VAL A 30 -18.86 18.74 -29.48
CA VAL A 30 -19.24 19.75 -28.48
C VAL A 30 -18.99 21.19 -28.97
N PHE A 31 -18.10 21.36 -29.95
CA PHE A 31 -17.77 22.66 -30.53
C PHE A 31 -18.36 22.88 -31.93
N ASP A 32 -19.09 21.90 -32.49
CA ASP A 32 -19.47 21.91 -33.91
C ASP A 32 -20.28 23.15 -34.30
N ASP A 33 -21.13 23.65 -33.40
CA ASP A 33 -21.94 24.86 -33.61
C ASP A 33 -21.13 26.17 -33.62
N VAL A 34 -19.92 26.14 -33.06
CA VAL A 34 -19.11 27.35 -32.80
C VAL A 34 -17.79 27.33 -33.58
N LEU A 35 -17.46 26.22 -34.24
CA LEU A 35 -16.32 26.11 -35.16
C LEU A 35 -16.53 26.96 -36.43
N ASP A 36 -15.42 27.32 -37.09
CA ASP A 36 -15.47 27.92 -38.42
C ASP A 36 -16.13 26.98 -39.42
N THR A 37 -16.52 27.49 -40.59
CA THR A 37 -16.98 26.68 -41.74
C THR A 37 -15.96 25.62 -42.19
N ASN A 38 -14.70 25.78 -41.77
CA ASN A 38 -13.60 24.84 -42.01
C ASN A 38 -13.25 23.93 -40.81
N GLY A 39 -14.10 23.89 -39.78
CA GLY A 39 -13.87 23.07 -38.58
C GLY A 39 -12.67 23.52 -37.72
N LYS A 40 -12.29 24.80 -37.80
CA LYS A 40 -11.14 25.40 -37.08
C LYS A 40 -11.62 26.33 -35.97
N PHE A 41 -10.85 26.43 -34.88
CA PHE A 41 -11.18 27.31 -33.76
C PHE A 41 -10.82 28.77 -34.11
N LEU A 42 -11.79 29.67 -34.04
CA LEU A 42 -11.55 31.10 -34.23
C LEU A 42 -11.03 31.73 -32.94
N ARG A 43 -9.98 32.53 -33.05
CA ARG A 43 -9.45 33.27 -31.89
C ARG A 43 -10.49 34.26 -31.33
N SER A 44 -11.38 34.81 -32.17
CA SER A 44 -12.43 35.74 -31.74
C SER A 44 -13.55 35.08 -30.90
N ARG A 45 -13.66 33.75 -30.92
CA ARG A 45 -14.69 32.98 -30.18
C ARG A 45 -14.13 32.23 -28.97
N SER A 46 -12.90 32.55 -28.53
CA SER A 46 -12.23 31.86 -27.43
C SER A 46 -13.01 31.90 -26.11
N THR A 47 -13.76 32.97 -25.86
CA THR A 47 -14.63 33.12 -24.70
C THR A 47 -15.87 32.23 -24.76
N GLU A 48 -16.43 31.97 -25.94
CA GLU A 48 -17.55 31.05 -26.13
C GLU A 48 -17.11 29.59 -25.90
N TYR A 49 -15.92 29.22 -26.39
CA TYR A 49 -15.34 27.90 -26.12
C TYR A 49 -15.06 27.68 -24.63
N ALA A 50 -14.63 28.72 -23.90
CA ALA A 50 -14.40 28.64 -22.47
C ALA A 50 -15.69 28.43 -21.67
N LYS A 51 -16.80 29.09 -22.05
CA LYS A 51 -18.11 28.86 -21.42
C LYS A 51 -18.61 27.43 -21.62
N ILE A 52 -18.54 26.92 -22.85
CA ILE A 52 -18.92 25.52 -23.17
C ILE A 52 -18.07 24.52 -22.36
N TYR A 53 -16.79 24.85 -22.14
CA TYR A 53 -15.91 24.06 -21.28
C TYR A 53 -16.33 24.11 -19.80
N GLU A 54 -16.63 25.29 -19.26
CA GLU A 54 -17.08 25.45 -17.87
C GLU A 54 -18.41 24.73 -17.61
N ASP A 55 -19.38 24.84 -18.53
CA ASP A 55 -20.69 24.19 -18.42
C ASP A 55 -20.59 22.65 -18.40
N ARG A 56 -19.52 22.08 -18.96
CA ARG A 56 -19.24 20.63 -18.94
C ARG A 56 -18.20 20.22 -17.90
N LYS A 57 -17.68 21.15 -17.11
CA LYS A 57 -16.68 20.86 -16.09
C LYS A 57 -17.36 20.19 -14.91
N ASP A 58 -17.20 18.87 -14.83
CA ASP A 58 -17.66 18.07 -13.69
C ASP A 58 -16.87 18.47 -12.42
N LEU A 59 -17.52 19.28 -11.57
CA LEU A 59 -16.99 19.81 -10.31
C LEU A 59 -16.58 18.71 -9.32
N SER A 60 -17.13 17.49 -9.44
CA SER A 60 -16.80 16.36 -8.54
C SER A 60 -15.40 15.80 -8.76
N ARG A 61 -14.73 16.17 -9.86
CA ARG A 61 -13.41 15.63 -10.25
C ARG A 61 -12.24 16.59 -10.04
N GLU A 62 -12.48 17.81 -9.54
CA GLU A 62 -11.41 18.79 -9.26
C GLU A 62 -10.35 18.30 -8.26
N PRO A 63 -10.70 17.64 -7.14
CA PRO A 63 -9.70 17.18 -6.17
C PRO A 63 -8.67 16.22 -6.78
N GLN A 64 -9.12 15.40 -7.73
CA GLN A 64 -8.25 14.44 -8.42
C GLN A 64 -7.38 15.09 -9.51
N ARG A 65 -7.86 16.17 -10.15
CA ARG A 65 -7.07 16.98 -11.10
C ARG A 65 -5.97 17.75 -10.36
N GLU A 66 -6.29 18.35 -9.21
CA GLU A 66 -5.30 19.03 -8.36
C GLU A 66 -4.25 18.07 -7.82
N ALA A 67 -4.64 16.87 -7.37
CA ALA A 67 -3.70 15.86 -6.89
C ALA A 67 -2.69 15.40 -7.98
N ASN A 68 -3.14 15.27 -9.22
CA ASN A 68 -2.27 14.90 -10.35
C ASN A 68 -1.32 16.03 -10.76
N GLN A 69 -1.74 17.29 -10.67
CA GLN A 69 -0.85 18.43 -10.92
C GLN A 69 0.23 18.57 -9.83
N ARG A 70 -0.11 18.31 -8.56
CA ARG A 70 0.87 18.32 -7.45
C ARG A 70 1.96 17.25 -7.63
N LYS A 71 1.59 16.03 -8.07
CA LYS A 71 2.55 14.94 -8.35
C LYS A 71 3.52 15.23 -9.50
N LYS A 72 3.13 16.07 -10.47
CA LYS A 72 3.97 16.44 -11.61
C LYS A 72 5.04 17.47 -11.23
N ASN A 73 4.83 18.23 -10.15
CA ASN A 73 5.74 19.26 -9.67
C ASN A 73 6.67 18.80 -8.53
N SER A 74 6.37 17.68 -7.85
CA SER A 74 7.25 17.08 -6.85
C SER A 74 8.19 16.06 -7.53
N GLY A 75 9.17 16.56 -8.28
CA GLY A 75 10.26 15.75 -8.80
C GLY A 75 11.29 15.49 -7.70
N GLU A 76 11.15 14.38 -6.97
CA GLU A 76 12.24 13.73 -6.24
C GLU A 76 11.80 12.30 -5.87
N ILE A 77 12.07 11.35 -6.78
CA ILE A 77 12.03 9.92 -6.47
C ILE A 77 13.45 9.55 -6.06
N SER A 78 13.67 9.35 -4.76
CA SER A 78 14.90 8.79 -4.22
C SER A 78 15.08 7.36 -4.76
N GLN A 79 16.24 7.11 -5.38
CA GLN A 79 16.65 5.76 -5.78
C GLN A 79 17.05 4.97 -4.53
N GLY A 80 16.10 4.23 -3.96
CA GLY A 80 16.39 3.14 -3.04
C GLY A 80 16.97 1.95 -3.79
N LYS A 81 18.21 1.58 -3.45
CA LYS A 81 18.91 0.37 -3.93
C LYS A 81 18.09 -0.89 -3.60
N ASN A 82 17.84 -1.72 -4.62
CA ASN A 82 17.39 -3.09 -4.46
C ASN A 82 18.55 -4.03 -4.77
N ASP A 83 19.27 -4.47 -3.74
CA ASP A 83 20.10 -5.67 -3.79
C ASP A 83 19.27 -6.85 -3.28
N VAL A 84 18.52 -7.50 -4.17
CA VAL A 84 18.20 -8.93 -4.05
C VAL A 84 18.24 -9.52 -5.46
N ALA A 85 19.40 -10.06 -5.80
CA ALA A 85 19.55 -10.95 -6.94
C ALA A 85 18.86 -12.28 -6.64
N GLY A 86 18.01 -12.75 -7.57
CA GLY A 86 17.65 -14.17 -7.62
C GLY A 86 16.17 -14.52 -7.56
N LEU A 87 15.32 -13.94 -8.39
CA LEU A 87 14.22 -14.70 -8.99
C LEU A 87 13.94 -14.18 -10.39
N THR A 88 14.10 -15.10 -11.34
CA THR A 88 14.15 -14.87 -12.78
C THR A 88 12.78 -14.58 -13.36
N ASN A 89 12.73 -13.56 -14.23
CA ASN A 89 11.77 -13.39 -15.33
C ASN A 89 10.29 -13.23 -14.99
N THR A 90 9.92 -12.30 -14.10
CA THR A 90 8.62 -11.64 -14.23
C THR A 90 8.81 -10.27 -14.88
N SER A 91 8.14 -10.11 -16.01
CA SER A 91 8.15 -8.90 -16.82
C SER A 91 7.96 -7.64 -15.95
N LYS A 92 8.67 -6.57 -16.30
CA LYS A 92 8.47 -5.21 -15.78
C LYS A 92 7.04 -4.73 -16.10
N SER A 93 6.08 -5.24 -15.35
CA SER A 93 4.67 -4.94 -15.48
C SER A 93 4.18 -4.43 -14.13
N PHE A 94 4.18 -3.10 -14.02
CA PHE A 94 3.21 -2.33 -13.23
C PHE A 94 3.21 -2.52 -11.71
N GLY A 95 3.77 -1.55 -10.99
CA GLY A 95 3.45 -1.26 -9.58
C GLY A 95 1.97 -0.90 -9.29
N MET A 96 1.05 -1.21 -10.21
CA MET A 96 -0.41 -0.99 -10.05
C MET A 96 -1.14 -2.26 -9.55
N PHE A 97 -0.46 -3.41 -9.57
CA PHE A 97 -0.97 -4.73 -9.16
C PHE A 97 -0.09 -5.40 -8.11
N ASP A 98 0.63 -4.60 -7.32
CA ASP A 98 1.38 -5.11 -6.18
C ASP A 98 0.43 -5.36 -5.00
N VAL A 99 0.37 -6.63 -4.58
CA VAL A 99 -0.34 -7.13 -3.41
C VAL A 99 0.60 -7.94 -2.52
N SER A 100 1.91 -7.72 -2.63
CA SER A 100 2.94 -8.42 -1.82
C SER A 100 2.74 -8.26 -0.31
N TYR A 101 2.11 -7.18 0.14
CA TYR A 101 1.71 -6.97 1.53
C TYR A 101 0.67 -7.99 2.05
N LEU A 102 0.00 -8.71 1.15
CA LEU A 102 -0.89 -9.85 1.48
C LEU A 102 -0.13 -11.20 1.48
N GLY A 103 1.17 -11.18 1.20
CA GLY A 103 2.03 -12.36 1.09
C GLY A 103 2.49 -12.63 -0.34
N ALA A 104 3.66 -13.26 -0.48
CA ALA A 104 4.25 -13.59 -1.79
C ALA A 104 3.34 -14.53 -2.61
N GLU A 105 2.64 -15.45 -1.94
CA GLU A 105 1.68 -16.37 -2.56
C GLU A 105 0.48 -15.63 -3.17
N ALA A 106 -0.02 -14.59 -2.49
CA ALA A 106 -1.13 -13.78 -2.98
C ALA A 106 -0.77 -13.01 -4.26
N GLN A 107 0.50 -12.58 -4.39
CA GLN A 107 1.00 -11.94 -5.62
C GLN A 107 0.99 -12.91 -6.81
N VAL A 108 1.38 -14.17 -6.59
CA VAL A 108 1.38 -15.22 -7.62
C VAL A 108 -0.05 -15.58 -8.02
N GLU A 109 -0.95 -15.72 -7.05
CA GLU A 109 -2.36 -16.04 -7.27
C GLU A 109 -3.05 -14.94 -8.08
N LEU A 110 -2.86 -13.66 -7.71
CA LEU A 110 -3.40 -12.52 -8.45
C LEU A 110 -2.84 -12.44 -9.88
N THR A 111 -1.54 -12.68 -10.05
CA THR A 111 -0.90 -12.67 -11.38
C THR A 111 -1.52 -13.76 -12.26
N THR A 112 -1.73 -14.95 -11.70
CA THR A 112 -2.38 -16.07 -12.39
C THR A 112 -3.82 -15.71 -12.80
N LEU A 113 -4.63 -15.14 -11.91
CA LEU A 113 -5.99 -14.68 -12.21
C LEU A 113 -6.08 -13.60 -13.30
N ILE A 114 -5.07 -12.72 -13.35
CA ILE A 114 -4.98 -11.67 -14.36
C ILE A 114 -4.60 -12.24 -15.73
N GLU A 115 -3.73 -13.25 -15.75
CA GLU A 115 -3.23 -13.91 -16.97
C GLU A 115 -4.17 -14.98 -17.50
N GLU A 116 -4.99 -15.60 -16.64
CA GLU A 116 -6.01 -16.58 -17.03
C GLU A 116 -7.08 -15.94 -17.92
N GLY A 117 -7.31 -16.48 -19.12
CA GLY A 117 -8.37 -16.02 -20.02
C GLY A 117 -8.00 -14.86 -20.96
N GLY A 118 -6.71 -14.68 -21.25
CA GLY A 118 -6.23 -13.83 -22.35
C GLY A 118 -6.08 -12.34 -22.01
N LYS A 119 -5.97 -11.48 -23.03
CA LYS A 119 -5.75 -10.02 -22.85
C LYS A 119 -6.98 -9.35 -22.22
N LYS A 120 -7.01 -9.29 -20.89
CA LYS A 120 -7.96 -8.49 -20.12
C LYS A 120 -7.68 -7.00 -20.26
N SER A 121 -8.73 -6.18 -20.31
CA SER A 121 -8.62 -4.72 -20.30
C SER A 121 -8.08 -4.23 -18.95
N ALA A 122 -7.51 -3.02 -18.91
CA ALA A 122 -7.01 -2.43 -17.66
C ALA A 122 -8.11 -2.33 -16.57
N VAL A 123 -9.35 -2.03 -16.97
CA VAL A 123 -10.50 -1.95 -16.06
C VAL A 123 -10.83 -3.31 -15.47
N GLN A 124 -10.84 -4.37 -16.30
CA GLN A 124 -11.09 -5.75 -15.83
C GLN A 124 -10.01 -6.21 -14.85
N LYS A 125 -8.74 -5.88 -15.11
CA LYS A 125 -7.65 -6.22 -14.20
C LYS A 125 -7.80 -5.52 -12.84
N ILE A 126 -8.23 -4.26 -12.83
CA ILE A 126 -8.50 -3.52 -11.58
C ILE A 126 -9.65 -4.18 -10.81
N GLN A 127 -10.75 -4.52 -11.48
CA GLN A 127 -11.89 -5.21 -10.85
C GLN A 127 -11.49 -6.56 -10.24
N ILE A 128 -10.68 -7.34 -10.94
CA ILE A 128 -10.14 -8.61 -10.43
C ILE A 128 -9.29 -8.37 -9.18
N LYS A 129 -8.42 -7.36 -9.20
CA LYS A 129 -7.59 -7.01 -8.03
C LYS A 129 -8.45 -6.60 -6.83
N ASP A 130 -9.43 -5.72 -7.03
CA ASP A 130 -10.25 -5.21 -5.93
C ASP A 130 -11.07 -6.34 -5.30
N ALA A 131 -11.67 -7.22 -6.13
CA ALA A 131 -12.38 -8.41 -5.66
C ALA A 131 -11.45 -9.40 -4.93
N PHE A 132 -10.22 -9.58 -5.43
CA PHE A 132 -9.21 -10.43 -4.80
C PHE A 132 -8.79 -9.90 -3.42
N ILE A 133 -8.50 -8.60 -3.32
CA ILE A 133 -8.15 -7.95 -2.04
C ILE A 133 -9.31 -8.08 -1.04
N GLU A 134 -10.55 -7.85 -1.47
CA GLU A 134 -11.73 -8.00 -0.62
C GLU A 134 -11.88 -9.46 -0.14
N SER A 135 -11.67 -10.44 -1.03
CA SER A 135 -11.72 -11.86 -0.68
C SER A 135 -10.67 -12.22 0.37
N LYS A 136 -9.42 -11.77 0.21
CA LYS A 136 -8.35 -12.02 1.19
C LYS A 136 -8.59 -11.33 2.53
N LYS A 137 -9.20 -10.14 2.53
CA LYS A 137 -9.61 -9.47 3.77
C LYS A 137 -10.66 -10.30 4.54
N LYS A 138 -11.71 -10.76 3.85
CA LYS A 138 -12.73 -11.63 4.46
C LYS A 138 -12.15 -12.95 4.95
N GLU A 139 -11.21 -13.54 4.22
CA GLU A 139 -10.50 -14.74 4.66
C GLU A 139 -9.71 -14.50 5.95
N ASN A 140 -9.01 -13.36 6.07
CA ASN A 140 -8.27 -13.01 7.27
C ASN A 140 -9.20 -12.71 8.47
N GLU A 141 -10.30 -12.01 8.25
CA GLU A 141 -11.33 -11.79 9.28
C GLU A 141 -11.92 -13.12 9.77
N PHE A 142 -12.25 -14.03 8.86
CA PHE A 142 -12.71 -15.36 9.22
C PHE A 142 -11.65 -16.14 10.02
N LYS A 143 -10.37 -16.08 9.62
CA LYS A 143 -9.27 -16.72 10.36
C LYS A 143 -9.08 -16.13 11.76
N LYS A 144 -9.35 -14.83 11.95
CA LYS A 144 -9.39 -14.20 13.28
C LYS A 144 -10.56 -14.73 14.12
N GLU A 145 -11.76 -14.79 13.54
CA GLU A 145 -12.95 -15.30 14.26
C GLU A 145 -12.79 -16.74 14.76
N ILE A 146 -12.15 -17.61 13.96
CA ILE A 146 -11.88 -19.01 14.35
C ILE A 146 -10.64 -19.16 15.24
N GLY A 147 -9.96 -18.07 15.59
CA GLY A 147 -8.77 -18.06 16.46
C GLY A 147 -7.50 -18.64 15.83
N VAL A 148 -7.46 -18.77 14.50
CA VAL A 148 -6.27 -19.25 13.76
C VAL A 148 -5.30 -18.09 13.48
N LEU A 149 -5.82 -16.87 13.36
CA LEU A 149 -5.05 -15.65 13.26
C LEU A 149 -5.24 -14.86 14.55
N ILE A 150 -4.14 -14.58 15.24
CA ILE A 150 -4.10 -13.74 16.44
C ILE A 150 -3.44 -12.43 16.01
N GLU A 151 -3.92 -11.30 16.53
CA GLU A 151 -3.25 -10.03 16.26
C GLU A 151 -1.84 -10.03 16.87
N LEU A 152 -0.89 -9.30 16.28
CA LEU A 152 0.49 -9.28 16.76
C LEU A 152 0.55 -8.88 18.24
N GLU A 153 -0.17 -7.82 18.62
CA GLU A 153 -0.24 -7.32 19.99
C GLU A 153 -0.81 -8.37 20.97
N GLU A 154 -1.83 -9.12 20.53
CA GLU A 154 -2.41 -10.20 21.33
C GLU A 154 -1.44 -11.38 21.46
N ALA A 155 -0.72 -11.73 20.39
CA ALA A 155 0.30 -12.79 20.40
C ALA A 155 1.49 -12.42 21.30
N GLU A 156 1.93 -11.16 21.26
CA GLU A 156 2.96 -10.61 22.15
C GLU A 156 2.50 -10.68 23.61
N ALA A 157 1.29 -10.20 23.93
CA ALA A 157 0.75 -10.26 25.29
C ALA A 157 0.62 -11.70 25.82
N VAL A 158 0.22 -12.65 24.97
CA VAL A 158 0.17 -14.08 25.33
C VAL A 158 1.57 -14.63 25.58
N MET A 159 2.56 -14.27 24.75
CA MET A 159 3.95 -14.69 24.93
C MET A 159 4.55 -14.12 26.22
N GLU A 160 4.32 -12.84 26.52
CA GLU A 160 4.73 -12.22 27.79
C GLU A 160 4.10 -12.94 28.99
N LEU A 161 2.81 -13.26 28.92
CA LEU A 161 2.11 -14.01 29.97
C LEU A 161 2.70 -15.41 30.17
N ILE A 162 3.01 -16.13 29.08
CA ILE A 162 3.63 -17.46 29.14
C ILE A 162 5.02 -17.36 29.78
N LEU A 163 5.85 -16.40 29.35
CA LEU A 163 7.20 -16.20 29.88
C LEU A 163 7.18 -15.82 31.36
N SER A 164 6.28 -14.93 31.77
CA SER A 164 6.08 -14.58 33.18
C SER A 164 5.69 -15.79 34.03
N ASN A 165 4.76 -16.62 33.55
CA ASN A 165 4.37 -17.85 34.21
C ASN A 165 5.49 -18.88 34.29
N MET A 166 6.28 -19.03 33.22
CA MET A 166 7.45 -19.90 33.19
C MET A 166 8.51 -19.42 34.18
N LYS A 167 8.78 -18.11 34.22
CA LYS A 167 9.71 -17.49 35.16
C LYS A 167 9.30 -17.82 36.59
N ASN A 168 8.06 -17.53 36.98
CA ASN A 168 7.56 -17.83 38.32
C ASN A 168 7.72 -19.31 38.71
N LYS A 169 7.42 -20.25 37.79
CA LYS A 169 7.62 -21.69 38.05
C LYS A 169 9.11 -22.06 38.18
N MET A 170 9.97 -21.49 37.35
CA MET A 170 11.42 -21.75 37.41
C MET A 170 12.03 -21.23 38.71
N TYR A 171 11.69 -20.02 39.19
CA TYR A 171 12.24 -19.50 40.45
C TYR A 171 11.78 -20.28 41.69
N ASN A 172 10.67 -21.01 41.61
CA ASN A 172 10.26 -21.92 42.67
C ASN A 172 11.06 -23.24 42.67
N THR A 173 11.69 -23.59 41.55
CA THR A 173 12.37 -24.89 41.38
C THR A 173 13.60 -25.04 42.30
N PRO A 174 14.51 -24.06 42.45
CA PRO A 174 15.67 -24.18 43.36
C PRO A 174 15.26 -24.40 44.82
N HIS A 175 14.20 -23.72 45.29
CA HIS A 175 13.65 -23.94 46.63
C HIS A 175 13.08 -25.35 46.82
N LEU A 176 12.27 -25.82 45.86
CA LEU A 176 11.71 -27.19 45.89
C LEU A 176 12.81 -28.25 45.83
N LEU A 177 13.86 -28.03 45.05
CA LEU A 177 15.01 -28.91 44.93
C LEU A 177 15.76 -29.01 46.27
N LYS A 178 16.03 -27.88 46.93
CA LYS A 178 16.68 -27.85 48.25
C LYS A 178 15.83 -28.52 49.34
N ALA A 179 14.51 -28.34 49.29
CA ALA A 179 13.59 -28.99 50.22
C ALA A 179 13.61 -30.52 50.05
N LYS A 180 13.68 -31.01 48.81
CA LYS A 180 13.72 -32.44 48.48
C LYS A 180 15.10 -33.09 48.70
N PHE A 181 16.17 -32.31 48.53
CA PHE A 181 17.55 -32.78 48.65
C PHE A 181 18.35 -31.90 49.63
N PRO A 182 18.31 -32.20 50.93
CA PRO A 182 18.93 -31.36 51.96
C PRO A 182 20.44 -31.16 51.81
N LYS A 183 21.12 -32.10 51.14
CA LYS A 183 22.58 -32.08 50.90
C LYS A 183 23.04 -30.99 49.93
N ILE A 184 22.13 -30.41 49.13
CA ILE A 184 22.46 -29.33 48.20
C ILE A 184 22.89 -28.11 49.01
N THR A 185 24.03 -27.48 48.69
CA THR A 185 24.49 -26.30 49.44
C THR A 185 23.70 -25.05 49.08
N LYS A 186 23.81 -24.00 49.89
CA LYS A 186 23.19 -22.71 49.58
C LYS A 186 23.77 -22.12 48.29
N GLU A 187 25.07 -22.25 48.07
CA GLU A 187 25.75 -21.76 46.85
C GLU A 187 25.23 -22.47 45.60
N GLN A 188 24.94 -23.77 45.67
CA GLN A 188 24.36 -24.52 44.56
C GLN A 188 22.93 -24.05 44.23
N VAL A 189 22.15 -23.63 45.23
CA VAL A 189 20.82 -23.03 45.04
C VAL A 189 20.93 -21.65 44.41
N GLU A 190 21.87 -20.82 44.89
CA GLU A 190 22.14 -19.48 44.32
C GLU A 190 22.64 -19.57 42.88
N TYR A 191 23.47 -20.56 42.55
CA TYR A 191 23.90 -20.84 41.18
C TYR A 191 22.74 -21.21 40.25
N LEU A 192 21.75 -21.97 40.74
CA LEU A 192 20.55 -22.28 39.95
C LEU A 192 19.71 -21.03 39.68
N TYR A 193 19.60 -20.09 40.62
CA TYR A 193 18.94 -18.80 40.37
C TYR A 193 19.66 -18.01 39.29
N MET A 194 20.99 -17.96 39.34
CA MET A 194 21.79 -17.27 38.33
C MET A 194 21.60 -17.87 36.92
N LEU A 195 21.53 -19.20 36.79
CA LEU A 195 21.25 -19.83 35.50
C LEU A 195 19.84 -19.52 34.98
N ILE A 196 18.86 -19.39 35.87
CA ILE A 196 17.50 -18.98 35.50
C ILE A 196 17.52 -17.52 35.02
N ASP A 197 18.20 -16.62 35.73
CA ASP A 197 18.38 -15.22 35.34
C ASP A 197 19.02 -15.10 33.95
N GLU A 198 20.09 -15.87 33.71
CA GLU A 198 20.81 -15.89 32.44
C GLU A 198 19.91 -16.36 31.29
N ALA A 199 19.16 -17.44 31.49
CA ALA A 199 18.22 -17.96 30.49
C ALA A 199 17.14 -16.93 30.12
N PHE A 200 16.52 -16.27 31.11
CA PHE A 200 15.50 -15.24 30.83
C PHE A 200 16.08 -13.94 30.27
N SER A 201 17.33 -13.61 30.61
CA SER A 201 18.07 -12.49 30.00
C SER A 201 18.32 -12.74 28.51
N GLU A 202 18.62 -13.98 28.13
CA GLU A 202 18.77 -14.36 26.72
C GLU A 202 17.45 -14.28 25.96
N PHE A 203 16.33 -14.72 26.54
CA PHE A 203 15.00 -14.54 25.94
C PHE A 203 14.66 -13.06 25.69
N ASN A 204 15.03 -12.16 26.60
CA ASN A 204 14.78 -10.73 26.45
C ASN A 204 15.59 -10.11 25.29
N LYS A 205 16.76 -10.66 24.94
CA LYS A 205 17.57 -10.18 23.79
C LYS A 205 16.94 -10.46 22.42
N TYR A 206 15.98 -11.39 22.35
CA TYR A 206 15.36 -11.80 21.08
C TYR A 206 13.99 -11.15 20.80
N GLY A 207 13.64 -10.07 21.52
CA GLY A 207 12.61 -9.14 21.05
C GLY A 207 11.31 -9.11 21.86
N LEU A 208 11.37 -8.72 23.13
CA LEU A 208 10.20 -8.18 23.85
C LEU A 208 10.40 -6.72 24.34
N ASP A 209 11.56 -6.12 24.05
CA ASP A 209 11.89 -4.74 24.40
C ASP A 209 12.09 -3.83 23.18
N GLU A 210 11.74 -4.25 21.95
CA GLU A 210 11.63 -3.29 20.83
C GLU A 210 10.32 -2.49 20.92
N ARG A 211 10.03 -1.93 22.10
CA ARG A 211 9.50 -0.56 22.12
C ARG A 211 10.70 0.34 21.91
N SER A 212 11.15 0.42 20.65
CA SER A 212 11.99 1.53 20.25
C SER A 212 11.18 2.78 20.53
N ASP A 213 11.62 3.55 21.51
CA ASP A 213 11.38 4.97 21.60
C ASP A 213 11.60 5.55 20.19
N ALA A 214 10.51 5.81 19.49
CA ALA A 214 10.49 6.61 18.29
C ALA A 214 9.62 7.82 18.63
N ASP A 215 10.32 8.95 18.79
CA ASP A 215 9.81 10.30 18.90
C ASP A 215 8.65 10.62 17.92
#